data_AF-D2U4U2-F1
#
_entry.id   AF-D2U4U2-F1
#
_cell.length_a   1.000
_cell.length_b   1.000
_cell.length_c   1.000
_cell.angle_alpha   90.00
_cell.angle_beta   90.00
_cell.angle_gamma   90.00
#
_symmetry.space_group_name_H-M   'P 1'
#
loop_
_entity.id
_entity.type
_entity.pdbx_description
1 polymer ?
#
loop_
_entity_poly.entity_id
_entity_poly.type
_entity_poly.pdbx_seq_one_letter_code
_entity_poly.pdbx_strand_id
1 'polypeptide(L)'
;MQRALQQQQWDGSESNSFCALEQESLIGWKARHGRNSAQAKGSLIQSHIRMYRAKTFARDVLQAQCRPAFARTQMDRLFSSKYTKNLSSFIKKDKSLNESLYKYEPPFGFRHYVDELSDLLEMMPEDGLPKELHSKHCKRCIVIGSGGILHGLELGQMVDQFDIVIRLNNAPVHGYAQDVGNKTTIRMTYPEGAPVSEQEYQHSSLFVTVLFKHADFRWLEAVLKNQKLSAWNRFFFWKRVTDKIPLNSSQFRVLNPLIIKETAIDILGFPKPQKRWLGWDKNVPTIGMTAVILATHLCDEVNLAGFGYDLSQPDASLHYYDNRCMNSMNDQPMHDVTKEKKMLRTLVKEGVVRDLSGGIHCAFCDTQHYTE
;
A
#
# COMPACT_ATOMS: atom_id res chain seq x y z
N MET A 1 -21.46 -17.49 -17.22
CA MET A 1 -20.34 -18.40 -16.92
C MET A 1 -19.15 -18.21 -17.88
N GLN A 2 -18.80 -16.97 -18.30
CA GLN A 2 -17.69 -16.74 -19.24
C GLN A 2 -17.18 -15.29 -19.28
N ARG A 3 -17.01 -14.64 -18.11
CA ARG A 3 -16.34 -13.31 -18.01
C ARG A 3 -15.41 -13.13 -16.80
N ALA A 4 -15.10 -14.21 -16.09
CA ALA A 4 -14.03 -14.26 -15.10
C ALA A 4 -12.69 -14.71 -15.72
N LEU A 5 -12.66 -14.98 -17.03
CA LEU A 5 -11.53 -15.54 -17.77
C LEU A 5 -10.64 -14.50 -18.48
N GLN A 6 -10.75 -13.23 -18.11
CA GLN A 6 -9.91 -12.18 -18.71
C GLN A 6 -9.26 -11.27 -17.68
N GLN A 7 -9.09 -11.75 -16.43
CA GLN A 7 -8.18 -11.11 -15.50
C GLN A 7 -6.75 -11.38 -15.96
N GLN A 8 -6.20 -10.37 -16.65
CA GLN A 8 -4.78 -10.16 -16.91
C GLN A 8 -4.10 -11.23 -17.77
N GLN A 9 -4.15 -10.97 -19.07
CA GLN A 9 -3.15 -11.47 -19.99
C GLN A 9 -2.49 -10.24 -20.59
N TRP A 10 -1.47 -9.71 -19.90
CA TRP A 10 -0.41 -8.93 -20.54
C TRP A 10 0.87 -9.26 -19.80
N ASP A 11 1.70 -10.02 -20.49
CA ASP A 11 3.10 -10.18 -20.16
C ASP A 11 3.66 -8.80 -19.85
N GLY A 12 4.28 -8.67 -18.68
CA GLY A 12 5.46 -7.82 -18.62
C GLY A 12 6.45 -8.48 -19.58
N SER A 13 6.35 -8.15 -20.87
CA SER A 13 7.46 -8.33 -21.79
C SER A 13 8.66 -7.77 -21.05
N GLU A 14 9.71 -8.58 -20.92
CA GLU A 14 11.03 -8.14 -20.49
C GLU A 14 11.48 -7.01 -21.42
N SER A 15 11.01 -5.80 -21.16
CA SER A 15 11.67 -4.61 -21.64
C SER A 15 12.98 -4.60 -20.88
N ASN A 16 14.06 -4.96 -21.56
CA ASN A 16 15.45 -4.76 -21.14
C ASN A 16 15.79 -3.26 -21.01
N SER A 17 14.86 -2.48 -20.47
CA SER A 17 15.00 -1.08 -20.09
C SER A 17 15.46 -1.10 -18.64
N PHE A 18 16.77 -1.21 -18.42
CA PHE A 18 17.33 -0.89 -17.11
C PHE A 18 17.04 0.59 -16.85
N CYS A 19 16.27 0.89 -15.81
CA CYS A 19 16.14 2.28 -15.36
C CYS A 19 17.52 2.77 -14.92
N ALA A 20 17.71 4.08 -15.00
CA ALA A 20 18.81 4.70 -14.27
C ALA A 20 18.56 4.44 -12.78
N LEU A 21 19.17 3.38 -12.26
CA LEU A 21 19.44 3.28 -10.85
C LEU A 21 20.36 4.46 -10.55
N GLU A 22 19.98 5.34 -9.62
CA GLU A 22 20.93 6.22 -8.93
C GLU A 22 21.87 5.38 -8.03
N GLN A 23 22.40 4.27 -8.57
CA GLN A 23 23.40 3.43 -7.96
C GLN A 23 24.76 3.97 -8.33
N GLU A 24 25.30 4.81 -7.47
CA GLU A 24 26.73 5.00 -7.42
C GLU A 24 27.22 4.74 -5.99
N SER A 25 27.73 3.53 -5.77
CA SER A 25 28.76 3.37 -4.74
C SER A 25 29.95 4.26 -5.13
N LEU A 26 30.65 4.82 -4.14
CA LEU A 26 31.89 5.62 -4.36
C LEU A 26 32.90 4.92 -5.30
N ILE A 27 32.83 3.59 -5.40
CA ILE A 27 33.69 2.74 -6.24
C ILE A 27 33.16 2.63 -7.68
N GLY A 28 31.86 2.39 -7.88
CA GLY A 28 31.23 2.36 -9.21
C GLY A 28 31.19 3.73 -9.90
N TRP A 29 31.14 4.80 -9.11
CA TRP A 29 31.24 6.20 -9.51
C TRP A 29 32.56 6.55 -10.19
N LYS A 30 33.68 6.17 -9.54
CA LYS A 30 35.04 6.44 -10.03
C LYS A 30 35.35 5.72 -11.35
N ALA A 31 34.73 4.56 -11.58
CA ALA A 31 34.92 3.77 -12.78
C ALA A 31 34.20 4.35 -14.01
N ARG A 32 33.06 5.02 -13.84
CA ARG A 32 32.25 5.59 -14.95
C ARG A 32 32.59 7.04 -15.29
N HIS A 33 32.92 7.87 -14.30
CA HIS A 33 33.00 9.33 -14.47
C HIS A 33 34.44 9.86 -14.52
N GLY A 34 35.26 9.26 -15.37
CA GLY A 34 36.54 9.84 -15.77
C GLY A 34 36.34 11.19 -16.44
N ARG A 35 36.42 12.28 -15.63
CA ARG A 35 36.30 13.73 -15.96
C ARG A 35 34.90 14.36 -15.75
N ASN A 36 34.48 14.53 -14.48
CA ASN A 36 34.00 15.83 -13.93
C ASN A 36 33.66 15.69 -12.42
N SER A 37 34.69 15.74 -11.58
CA SER A 37 34.60 15.43 -10.15
C SER A 37 33.78 16.44 -9.31
N ALA A 38 33.57 17.67 -9.78
CA ALA A 38 32.89 18.72 -9.01
C ALA A 38 31.36 18.60 -9.05
N GLN A 39 30.77 18.43 -10.24
CA GLN A 39 29.32 18.25 -10.40
C GLN A 39 28.82 17.00 -9.68
N ALA A 40 29.59 15.92 -9.79
CA ALA A 40 29.23 14.65 -9.20
C ALA A 40 29.47 14.61 -7.67
N LYS A 41 30.43 15.38 -7.13
CA LYS A 41 30.50 15.68 -5.67
C LYS A 41 29.31 16.52 -5.21
N GLY A 42 28.87 17.50 -6.01
CA GLY A 42 27.70 18.32 -5.71
C GLY A 42 26.41 17.51 -5.58
N SER A 43 26.17 16.57 -6.50
CA SER A 43 25.03 15.64 -6.44
C SER A 43 25.02 14.80 -5.17
N LEU A 44 26.17 14.20 -4.81
CA LEU A 44 26.32 13.42 -3.57
C LEU A 44 26.07 14.26 -2.31
N ILE A 45 26.52 15.52 -2.27
CA ILE A 45 26.26 16.39 -1.12
C ILE A 45 24.75 16.68 -1.00
N GLN A 46 24.07 16.94 -2.11
CA GLN A 46 22.63 17.20 -2.11
C GLN A 46 21.82 15.97 -1.65
N SER A 47 22.21 14.75 -2.04
CA SER A 47 21.55 13.53 -1.56
C SER A 47 21.72 13.34 -0.05
N HIS A 48 22.92 13.59 0.49
CA HIS A 48 23.18 13.53 1.94
C HIS A 48 22.39 14.60 2.71
N ILE A 49 22.31 15.83 2.20
CA ILE A 49 21.50 16.91 2.81
C ILE A 49 20.03 16.51 2.83
N ARG A 50 19.51 16.01 1.70
CA ARG A 50 18.12 15.55 1.59
C ARG A 50 17.83 14.42 2.58
N MET A 51 18.69 13.41 2.65
CA MET A 51 18.60 12.31 3.62
C MET A 51 18.57 12.84 5.06
N TYR A 52 19.52 13.71 5.44
CA TYR A 52 19.59 14.27 6.79
C TYR A 52 18.34 15.07 7.16
N ARG A 53 17.82 15.87 6.23
CA ARG A 53 16.58 16.64 6.41
C ARG A 53 15.35 15.75 6.54
N ALA A 54 15.22 14.72 5.71
CA ALA A 54 14.14 13.74 5.80
C ALA A 54 14.15 13.02 7.15
N LYS A 55 15.34 12.56 7.60
CA LYS A 55 15.53 11.92 8.91
C LYS A 55 15.18 12.84 10.07
N THR A 56 15.56 14.11 9.99
CA THR A 56 15.25 15.12 11.02
C THR A 56 13.75 15.37 11.07
N PHE A 57 13.12 15.61 9.92
CA PHE A 57 11.68 15.81 9.83
C PHE A 57 10.88 14.61 10.38
N ALA A 58 11.27 13.38 10.02
CA ALA A 58 10.63 12.17 10.54
C ALA A 58 10.76 12.04 12.06
N ARG A 59 11.90 12.43 12.63
CA ARG A 59 12.11 12.47 14.09
C ARG A 59 11.19 13.50 14.75
N ASP A 60 11.08 14.69 14.18
CA ASP A 60 10.22 15.76 14.71
C ASP A 60 8.73 15.34 14.67
N VAL A 61 8.32 14.64 13.61
CA VAL A 61 6.97 14.05 13.51
C VAL A 61 6.70 13.03 14.63
N LEU A 62 7.67 12.16 14.93
CA LEU A 62 7.53 11.16 15.99
C LEU A 62 7.48 11.80 17.39
N GLN A 63 8.23 12.89 17.60
CA GLN A 63 8.30 13.63 18.86
C GLN A 63 7.11 14.56 19.08
N ALA A 64 6.41 14.97 18.02
CA ALA A 64 5.22 15.81 18.12
C ALA A 64 4.12 15.15 18.97
N GLN A 65 3.33 15.96 19.66
CA GLN A 65 2.21 15.49 20.48
C GLN A 65 1.22 14.67 19.64
N CYS A 66 0.85 13.47 20.13
CA CYS A 66 -0.16 12.64 19.49
C CYS A 66 -1.55 13.20 19.77
N ARG A 67 -2.37 13.39 18.74
CA ARG A 67 -3.73 13.93 18.87
C ARG A 67 -4.76 12.82 18.66
N PRO A 68 -5.45 12.35 19.71
CA PRO A 68 -6.46 11.31 19.59
C PRO A 68 -7.55 11.67 18.58
N ALA A 69 -7.97 10.67 17.80
CA ALA A 69 -8.95 10.73 16.72
C ALA A 69 -8.67 11.79 15.63
N PHE A 70 -7.44 12.32 15.53
CA PHE A 70 -7.14 13.45 14.65
C PHE A 70 -7.38 13.11 13.17
N ALA A 71 -6.76 12.06 12.65
CA ALA A 71 -6.91 11.65 11.25
C ALA A 71 -8.39 11.42 10.88
N ARG A 72 -9.12 10.67 11.71
CA ARG A 72 -10.56 10.42 11.52
C ARG A 72 -11.39 11.70 11.54
N THR A 73 -11.10 12.62 12.45
CA THR A 73 -11.80 13.91 12.57
C THR A 73 -11.55 14.79 11.35
N GLN A 74 -10.31 14.87 10.87
CA GLN A 74 -9.99 15.66 9.69
C GLN A 74 -10.60 15.04 8.42
N MET A 75 -10.59 13.71 8.30
CA MET A 75 -11.23 13.02 7.19
C MET A 75 -12.73 13.31 7.13
N ASP A 76 -13.43 13.22 8.26
CA ASP A 76 -14.85 13.57 8.32
C ASP A 76 -15.12 15.04 7.97
N ARG A 77 -14.30 15.96 8.47
CA ARG A 77 -14.45 17.37 8.13
C ARG A 77 -14.24 17.61 6.62
N LEU A 78 -13.26 16.95 6.03
CA LEU A 78 -12.86 17.16 4.63
C LEU A 78 -13.83 16.51 3.63
N PHE A 79 -14.39 15.34 3.97
CA PHE A 79 -15.22 14.55 3.07
C PHE A 79 -16.70 14.48 3.47
N SER A 80 -17.04 14.93 4.67
CA SER A 80 -18.41 14.94 5.21
C SER A 80 -19.08 13.57 5.05
N SER A 81 -20.26 13.52 4.43
CA SER A 81 -21.04 12.29 4.20
C SER A 81 -20.35 11.25 3.31
N LYS A 82 -19.21 11.56 2.70
CA LYS A 82 -18.42 10.61 1.90
C LYS A 82 -17.42 9.79 2.73
N TYR A 83 -17.28 10.07 4.03
CA TYR A 83 -16.40 9.33 4.94
C TYR A 83 -17.20 8.82 6.15
N THR A 84 -17.19 7.51 6.38
CA THR A 84 -17.98 6.86 7.41
C THR A 84 -17.16 6.68 8.68
N LYS A 85 -17.24 7.64 9.63
CA LYS A 85 -16.41 7.67 10.86
C LYS A 85 -16.23 6.33 11.59
N ASN A 86 -17.31 5.57 11.73
CA ASN A 86 -17.37 4.36 12.55
C ASN A 86 -17.37 3.09 11.67
N LEU A 87 -16.75 3.16 10.49
CA LEU A 87 -16.63 2.00 9.62
C LEU A 87 -15.60 1.01 10.17
N SER A 88 -16.00 -0.24 10.37
CA SER A 88 -15.07 -1.29 10.78
C SER A 88 -14.00 -1.50 9.72
N SER A 89 -12.74 -1.54 10.13
CA SER A 89 -11.59 -1.71 9.22
C SER A 89 -11.51 -3.12 8.63
N PHE A 90 -11.95 -4.13 9.38
CA PHE A 90 -11.94 -5.54 8.97
C PHE A 90 -13.35 -6.11 9.08
N ILE A 91 -13.61 -7.19 8.34
CA ILE A 91 -14.86 -7.93 8.48
C ILE A 91 -14.92 -8.57 9.87
N LYS A 92 -16.02 -8.32 10.56
CA LYS A 92 -16.32 -8.86 11.89
C LYS A 92 -17.07 -10.18 11.78
N LYS A 93 -16.86 -11.07 12.76
CA LYS A 93 -17.59 -12.34 12.83
C LYS A 93 -19.07 -12.15 13.11
N ASP A 94 -19.38 -11.19 13.97
CA ASP A 94 -20.76 -10.81 14.23
C ASP A 94 -21.31 -10.14 12.97
N LYS A 95 -22.07 -10.93 12.19
CA LYS A 95 -22.49 -10.64 10.82
C LYS A 95 -23.54 -9.54 10.75
N SER A 96 -23.64 -8.61 11.72
CA SER A 96 -24.68 -7.58 11.78
C SER A 96 -24.84 -6.98 10.39
N LEU A 97 -25.94 -7.37 9.74
CA LEU A 97 -26.12 -7.42 8.30
C LEU A 97 -26.13 -6.01 7.74
N ASN A 98 -24.95 -5.45 7.50
CA ASN A 98 -24.85 -4.23 6.76
C ASN A 98 -25.21 -4.57 5.31
N GLU A 99 -26.46 -4.31 4.91
CA GLU A 99 -26.95 -4.54 3.54
C GLU A 99 -26.00 -3.94 2.48
N SER A 100 -25.30 -2.86 2.84
CA SER A 100 -24.29 -2.24 1.98
C SER A 100 -23.15 -3.19 1.60
N LEU A 101 -22.78 -4.11 2.50
CA LEU A 101 -21.74 -5.12 2.26
C LEU A 101 -22.10 -6.04 1.10
N TYR A 102 -23.39 -6.29 0.87
CA TYR A 102 -23.89 -7.22 -0.15
C TYR A 102 -24.50 -6.51 -1.35
N LYS A 103 -24.35 -5.18 -1.44
CA LYS A 103 -24.83 -4.39 -2.59
C LYS A 103 -24.02 -4.64 -3.86
N TYR A 104 -22.69 -4.74 -3.71
CA TYR A 104 -21.74 -4.92 -4.80
C TYR A 104 -21.01 -6.26 -4.69
N GLU A 105 -20.49 -6.74 -5.81
CA GLU A 105 -19.53 -7.86 -5.85
C GLU A 105 -18.13 -7.37 -5.43
N PRO A 106 -17.19 -8.30 -5.17
CA PRO A 106 -15.78 -7.95 -4.95
C PRO A 106 -15.23 -7.01 -6.04
N PRO A 107 -14.35 -6.04 -5.70
CA PRO A 107 -13.81 -5.74 -4.37
C PRO A 107 -14.66 -4.76 -3.53
N PHE A 108 -15.83 -4.32 -4.01
CA PHE A 108 -16.62 -3.26 -3.36
C PHE A 108 -17.69 -3.79 -2.40
N GLY A 109 -17.87 -5.11 -2.36
CA GLY A 109 -18.76 -5.83 -1.47
C GLY A 109 -18.59 -7.34 -1.65
N PHE A 110 -19.50 -8.12 -1.09
CA PHE A 110 -19.49 -9.58 -1.13
C PHE A 110 -20.81 -10.17 -1.62
N ARG A 111 -21.52 -9.46 -2.50
CA ARG A 111 -22.71 -10.00 -3.15
C ARG A 111 -22.38 -11.33 -3.84
N HIS A 112 -23.18 -12.36 -3.57
CA HIS A 112 -22.99 -13.74 -4.05
C HIS A 112 -21.80 -14.52 -3.45
N TYR A 113 -21.15 -14.01 -2.40
CA TYR A 113 -20.03 -14.69 -1.71
C TYR A 113 -20.26 -14.78 -0.19
N VAL A 114 -21.52 -14.83 0.25
CA VAL A 114 -21.88 -14.80 1.68
C VAL A 114 -21.41 -16.07 2.39
N ASP A 115 -21.58 -17.22 1.73
CA ASP A 115 -21.25 -18.53 2.28
C ASP A 115 -19.72 -18.69 2.32
N GLU A 116 -19.02 -18.40 1.23
CA GLU A 116 -17.55 -18.44 1.21
C GLU A 116 -16.92 -17.49 2.22
N LEU A 117 -17.48 -16.28 2.38
CA LEU A 117 -17.01 -15.36 3.41
C LEU A 117 -17.25 -15.93 4.81
N SER A 118 -18.41 -16.53 5.05
CA SER A 118 -18.74 -17.13 6.35
C SER A 118 -17.78 -18.25 6.72
N ASP A 119 -17.51 -19.17 5.80
CA ASP A 119 -16.57 -20.28 5.99
C ASP A 119 -15.17 -19.75 6.32
N LEU A 120 -14.70 -18.71 5.63
CA LEU A 120 -13.41 -18.08 5.91
C LEU A 120 -13.34 -17.49 7.32
N LEU A 121 -14.38 -16.76 7.74
CA LEU A 121 -14.43 -16.12 9.05
C LEU A 121 -14.46 -17.14 10.20
N GLU A 122 -15.08 -18.30 10.01
CA GLU A 122 -15.08 -19.38 11.00
C GLU A 122 -13.66 -19.91 11.27
N MET A 123 -12.80 -19.95 10.25
CA MET A 123 -11.41 -20.39 10.37
C MET A 123 -10.48 -19.34 11.00
N MET A 124 -10.86 -18.06 11.04
CA MET A 124 -10.05 -16.98 11.58
C MET A 124 -10.56 -16.58 12.97
N PRO A 125 -9.89 -16.93 14.09
CA PRO A 125 -10.43 -16.72 15.43
C PRO A 125 -10.63 -15.25 15.79
N GLU A 126 -9.81 -14.36 15.23
CA GLU A 126 -9.72 -12.94 15.57
C GLU A 126 -10.14 -12.03 14.38
N ASP A 127 -10.77 -10.89 14.67
CA ASP A 127 -11.34 -10.00 13.64
C ASP A 127 -10.94 -8.51 13.77
N GLY A 128 -10.00 -8.19 14.66
CA GLY A 128 -9.57 -6.82 14.98
C GLY A 128 -8.05 -6.65 15.03
N LEU A 129 -7.60 -5.44 15.41
CA LEU A 129 -6.22 -5.26 15.85
C LEU A 129 -5.95 -6.09 17.12
N PRO A 130 -4.73 -6.59 17.34
CA PRO A 130 -4.29 -7.14 18.62
C PRO A 130 -4.65 -6.21 19.78
N LYS A 131 -4.98 -6.79 20.93
CA LYS A 131 -5.51 -6.07 22.10
C LYS A 131 -4.57 -4.94 22.52
N GLU A 132 -3.27 -5.15 22.46
CA GLU A 132 -2.21 -4.21 22.85
C GLU A 132 -2.23 -2.95 21.97
N LEU A 133 -2.48 -3.10 20.67
CA LEU A 133 -2.62 -1.98 19.74
C LEU A 133 -4.00 -1.33 19.87
N HIS A 134 -5.04 -2.14 20.03
CA HIS A 134 -6.41 -1.64 20.21
C HIS A 134 -6.52 -0.73 21.44
N SER A 135 -5.93 -1.12 22.58
CA SER A 135 -6.00 -0.39 23.84
C SER A 135 -5.10 0.85 23.93
N LYS A 136 -4.22 1.09 22.95
CA LYS A 136 -3.42 2.33 22.93
C LYS A 136 -4.31 3.55 22.80
N HIS A 137 -4.13 4.51 23.72
CA HIS A 137 -4.83 5.78 23.75
C HIS A 137 -4.60 6.62 22.47
N CYS A 138 -3.39 6.56 21.92
CA CYS A 138 -3.07 7.22 20.66
C CYS A 138 -2.15 6.32 19.82
N LYS A 139 -2.51 6.09 18.56
CA LYS A 139 -1.85 5.24 17.57
C LYS A 139 -1.28 6.09 16.45
N ARG A 140 0.04 6.10 16.31
CA ARG A 140 0.75 6.66 15.16
C ARG A 140 1.02 5.57 14.15
N CYS A 141 0.59 5.81 12.92
CA CYS A 141 0.74 4.86 11.84
C CYS A 141 1.57 5.43 10.70
N ILE A 142 2.28 4.53 10.03
CA ILE A 142 2.94 4.82 8.77
C ILE A 142 2.54 3.79 7.72
N VAL A 143 2.16 4.27 6.54
CA VAL A 143 1.96 3.46 5.34
C VAL A 143 3.21 3.58 4.48
N ILE A 144 3.85 2.45 4.21
CA ILE A 144 5.03 2.36 3.37
C ILE A 144 4.60 1.89 1.98
N GLY A 145 4.62 2.83 1.04
CA GLY A 145 4.49 2.55 -0.39
C GLY A 145 5.76 1.93 -0.95
N SER A 146 5.70 1.54 -2.23
CA SER A 146 6.82 0.87 -2.89
C SER A 146 7.76 1.83 -3.62
N GLY A 147 7.49 3.14 -3.61
CA GLY A 147 8.17 4.11 -4.47
C GLY A 147 9.70 4.14 -4.32
N GLY A 148 10.41 4.23 -5.44
CA GLY A 148 11.88 4.32 -5.50
C GLY A 148 12.48 5.50 -4.72
N ILE A 149 11.67 6.52 -4.43
CA ILE A 149 12.05 7.69 -3.62
C ILE A 149 12.56 7.34 -2.22
N LEU A 150 12.22 6.15 -1.69
CA LEU A 150 12.70 5.68 -0.39
C LEU A 150 14.21 5.38 -0.38
N HIS A 151 14.79 5.06 -1.54
CA HIS A 151 16.17 4.66 -1.64
C HIS A 151 17.11 5.78 -1.17
N GLY A 152 18.03 5.44 -0.25
CA GLY A 152 19.03 6.36 0.28
C GLY A 152 18.48 7.43 1.24
N LEU A 153 17.20 7.40 1.61
CA LEU A 153 16.66 8.30 2.64
C LEU A 153 16.96 7.82 4.06
N GLU A 154 17.32 6.55 4.22
CA GLU A 154 17.66 5.92 5.50
C GLU A 154 16.62 6.15 6.62
N LEU A 155 15.33 6.09 6.27
CA LEU A 155 14.24 6.34 7.20
C LEU A 155 13.97 5.16 8.15
N GLY A 156 14.65 4.03 7.99
CA GLY A 156 14.26 2.77 8.61
C GLY A 156 14.16 2.80 10.13
N GLN A 157 15.12 3.46 10.81
CA GLN A 157 15.06 3.63 12.27
C GLN A 157 13.85 4.44 12.74
N MET A 158 13.38 5.39 11.93
CA MET A 158 12.21 6.21 12.25
C MET A 158 10.93 5.44 11.93
N VAL A 159 10.90 4.69 10.81
CA VAL A 159 9.77 3.82 10.45
C VAL A 159 9.47 2.82 11.57
N ASP A 160 10.49 2.22 12.18
CA ASP A 160 10.32 1.19 13.20
C ASP A 160 9.75 1.72 14.53
N GLN A 161 9.76 3.04 14.74
CA GLN A 161 9.20 3.70 15.94
C GLN A 161 7.68 3.92 15.87
N PHE A 162 7.05 3.81 14.69
CA PHE A 162 5.59 3.93 14.57
C PHE A 162 4.89 2.76 15.25
N ASP A 163 3.69 2.97 15.81
CA ASP A 163 2.93 1.91 16.46
C ASP A 163 2.52 0.83 15.46
N ILE A 164 2.01 1.25 14.30
CA ILE A 164 1.57 0.40 13.20
C ILE A 164 2.34 0.78 11.93
N VAL A 165 3.09 -0.17 11.40
CA VAL A 165 3.72 -0.06 10.08
C VAL A 165 2.92 -0.91 9.10
N ILE A 166 2.26 -0.26 8.14
CA ILE A 166 1.47 -0.90 7.08
C ILE A 166 2.34 -1.03 5.83
N ARG A 167 2.61 -2.25 5.41
CA ARG A 167 3.32 -2.58 4.16
C ARG A 167 2.39 -3.26 3.18
N LEU A 168 2.71 -3.14 1.90
CA LEU A 168 1.84 -3.54 0.80
C LEU A 168 2.52 -4.58 -0.06
N ASN A 169 1.75 -5.57 -0.50
CA ASN A 169 2.18 -6.54 -1.50
C ASN A 169 3.53 -7.21 -1.16
N ASN A 170 4.27 -7.60 -2.20
CA ASN A 170 5.58 -8.26 -2.13
C ASN A 170 6.74 -7.26 -2.00
N ALA A 171 6.51 -6.06 -1.48
CA ALA A 171 7.58 -5.08 -1.27
C ALA A 171 8.53 -5.59 -0.15
N PRO A 172 9.79 -5.90 -0.45
CA PRO A 172 10.67 -6.58 0.48
C PRO A 172 11.22 -5.64 1.56
N VAL A 173 11.40 -6.19 2.76
CA VAL A 173 12.10 -5.52 3.86
C VAL A 173 13.54 -6.00 3.93
N HIS A 174 13.76 -7.30 3.72
CA HIS A 174 15.08 -7.88 3.78
C HIS A 174 15.98 -7.28 2.69
N GLY A 175 17.16 -6.77 3.08
CA GLY A 175 18.08 -6.07 2.19
C GLY A 175 17.81 -4.56 2.03
N TYR A 176 16.67 -4.05 2.52
CA TYR A 176 16.29 -2.63 2.37
C TYR A 176 15.99 -1.94 3.72
N ALA A 177 16.22 -2.64 4.84
CA ALA A 177 15.87 -2.18 6.18
C ALA A 177 16.42 -0.80 6.58
N GLN A 178 17.57 -0.39 6.03
CA GLN A 178 18.14 0.94 6.27
C GLN A 178 17.18 2.04 5.81
N ASP A 179 16.56 1.88 4.64
CA ASP A 179 15.64 2.86 4.06
C ASP A 179 14.21 2.66 4.55
N VAL A 180 13.75 1.41 4.65
CA VAL A 180 12.32 1.12 4.84
C VAL A 180 11.97 0.55 6.22
N GLY A 181 12.95 0.31 7.09
CA GLY A 181 12.77 -0.24 8.44
C GLY A 181 12.50 -1.74 8.45
N ASN A 182 12.69 -2.38 9.59
CA ASN A 182 12.47 -3.82 9.78
C ASN A 182 11.06 -4.16 10.26
N LYS A 183 10.31 -3.23 10.85
CA LYS A 183 9.02 -3.52 11.47
C LYS A 183 7.91 -3.66 10.43
N THR A 184 7.07 -4.68 10.58
CA THR A 184 5.80 -4.81 9.87
C THR A 184 4.71 -5.17 10.86
N THR A 185 3.74 -4.28 11.05
CA THR A 185 2.57 -4.57 11.89
C THR A 185 1.42 -5.12 11.06
N ILE A 186 1.22 -4.59 9.86
CA ILE A 186 0.21 -5.03 8.91
C ILE A 186 0.86 -5.23 7.54
N ARG A 187 0.68 -6.41 6.95
CA ARG A 187 0.93 -6.65 5.53
C ARG A 187 -0.42 -6.74 4.83
N MET A 188 -0.77 -5.72 4.05
CA MET A 188 -2.00 -5.69 3.27
C MET A 188 -1.74 -6.12 1.83
N THR A 189 -2.42 -7.16 1.37
CA THR A 189 -2.17 -7.73 0.05
C THR A 189 -3.35 -8.57 -0.45
N TYR A 190 -3.16 -9.25 -1.58
CA TYR A 190 -4.07 -10.16 -2.27
C TYR A 190 -3.24 -11.32 -2.81
N PRO A 191 -3.82 -12.43 -3.30
CA PRO A 191 -3.06 -13.65 -3.61
C PRO A 191 -1.86 -13.42 -4.53
N GLU A 192 -2.04 -12.65 -5.60
CA GLU A 192 -0.94 -12.33 -6.52
C GLU A 192 -0.01 -11.25 -5.93
N GLY A 193 -0.49 -10.39 -5.03
CA GLY A 193 0.37 -9.43 -4.35
C GLY A 193 1.23 -10.02 -3.23
N ALA A 194 0.91 -11.22 -2.73
CA ALA A 194 1.47 -11.73 -1.49
C ALA A 194 3.00 -11.96 -1.57
N PRO A 195 3.73 -11.77 -0.46
CA PRO A 195 5.15 -12.07 -0.45
C PRO A 195 5.50 -13.50 -0.89
N VAL A 196 6.58 -13.65 -1.65
CA VAL A 196 7.03 -14.97 -2.11
C VAL A 196 8.00 -15.59 -1.11
N SER A 197 8.82 -14.76 -0.46
CA SER A 197 9.80 -15.19 0.54
C SER A 197 9.15 -15.33 1.92
N GLU A 198 9.40 -16.45 2.59
CA GLU A 198 8.94 -16.67 3.97
C GLU A 198 9.52 -15.65 4.96
N GLN A 199 10.70 -15.10 4.68
CA GLN A 199 11.38 -14.10 5.53
C GLN A 199 10.62 -12.77 5.60
N GLU A 200 9.71 -12.51 4.65
CA GLU A 200 8.92 -11.28 4.60
C GLU A 200 7.67 -11.32 5.50
N TYR A 201 7.42 -12.46 6.16
CA TYR A 201 6.34 -12.67 7.11
C TYR A 201 6.86 -12.63 8.55
N GLN A 202 6.53 -11.56 9.27
CA GLN A 202 6.90 -11.41 10.67
C GLN A 202 5.86 -12.05 11.59
N HIS A 203 6.30 -12.79 12.61
CA HIS A 203 5.42 -13.50 13.54
C HIS A 203 4.44 -12.59 14.29
N SER A 204 4.76 -11.32 14.50
CA SER A 204 3.87 -10.34 15.15
C SER A 204 2.96 -9.58 14.18
N SER A 205 3.08 -9.82 12.87
CA SER A 205 2.33 -9.08 11.86
C SER A 205 0.93 -9.65 11.63
N LEU A 206 0.00 -8.77 11.24
CA LEU A 206 -1.28 -9.18 10.67
C LEU A 206 -1.15 -9.33 9.15
N PHE A 207 -1.71 -10.42 8.63
CA PHE A 207 -1.91 -10.60 7.19
C PHE A 207 -3.32 -10.14 6.83
N VAL A 208 -3.44 -8.97 6.21
CA VAL A 208 -4.72 -8.40 5.79
C VAL A 208 -4.92 -8.70 4.32
N THR A 209 -5.86 -9.59 4.01
CA THR A 209 -6.19 -9.96 2.63
C THR A 209 -7.26 -9.05 2.05
N VAL A 210 -7.08 -8.69 0.79
CA VAL A 210 -8.05 -7.99 -0.06
C VAL A 210 -8.57 -9.00 -1.08
N LEU A 211 -9.89 -9.21 -1.09
CA LEU A 211 -10.55 -10.17 -1.98
C LEU A 211 -11.12 -9.42 -3.18
N PHE A 212 -10.56 -9.66 -4.37
CA PHE A 212 -10.95 -9.03 -5.63
C PHE A 212 -11.84 -9.92 -6.50
N LYS A 213 -11.75 -11.25 -6.35
CA LYS A 213 -12.45 -12.24 -7.19
C LYS A 213 -12.71 -13.54 -6.45
N HIS A 214 -13.60 -14.38 -6.99
CA HIS A 214 -13.92 -15.71 -6.43
C HIS A 214 -12.68 -16.55 -6.11
N ALA A 215 -11.69 -16.57 -7.00
CA ALA A 215 -10.48 -17.35 -6.82
C ALA A 215 -9.72 -16.98 -5.53
N ASP A 216 -9.80 -15.72 -5.09
CA ASP A 216 -9.11 -15.25 -3.89
C ASP A 216 -9.67 -15.88 -2.60
N PHE A 217 -10.99 -16.14 -2.57
CA PHE A 217 -11.62 -16.86 -1.46
C PHE A 217 -11.08 -18.29 -1.36
N ARG A 218 -11.00 -18.98 -2.50
CA ARG A 218 -10.46 -20.34 -2.59
C ARG A 218 -8.98 -20.41 -2.23
N TRP A 219 -8.21 -19.39 -2.59
CA TRP A 219 -6.81 -19.28 -2.19
C TRP A 219 -6.68 -19.08 -0.68
N LEU A 220 -7.45 -18.15 -0.09
CA LEU A 220 -7.37 -17.90 1.35
C LEU A 220 -7.82 -19.13 2.15
N GLU A 221 -8.88 -19.81 1.71
CA GLU A 221 -9.34 -21.07 2.30
C GLU A 221 -8.22 -22.12 2.29
N ALA A 222 -7.54 -22.31 1.15
CA ALA A 222 -6.43 -23.26 1.04
C ALA A 222 -5.27 -22.88 1.97
N VAL A 223 -4.91 -21.60 2.04
CA VAL A 223 -3.87 -21.09 2.95
C VAL A 223 -4.23 -21.35 4.42
N LEU A 224 -5.44 -21.03 4.84
CA LEU A 224 -5.90 -21.23 6.23
C LEU A 224 -5.95 -22.71 6.60
N LYS A 225 -6.27 -23.59 5.66
CA LYS A 225 -6.26 -25.05 5.83
C LYS A 225 -4.85 -25.66 5.68
N ASN A 226 -3.82 -24.87 5.38
CA ASN A 226 -2.48 -25.33 5.04
C ASN A 226 -2.47 -26.39 3.91
N GLN A 227 -3.33 -26.18 2.92
CA GLN A 227 -3.51 -27.03 1.75
C GLN A 227 -2.99 -26.35 0.49
N LYS A 228 -2.61 -27.16 -0.50
CA LYS A 228 -2.27 -26.63 -1.82
C LYS A 228 -3.55 -26.24 -2.56
N LEU A 229 -3.52 -25.10 -3.23
CA LEU A 229 -4.57 -24.73 -4.16
C LEU A 229 -4.68 -25.77 -5.28
N SER A 230 -5.87 -26.05 -5.79
CA SER A 230 -6.04 -26.99 -6.90
C SER A 230 -5.44 -26.43 -8.20
N ALA A 231 -5.01 -27.31 -9.12
CA ALA A 231 -4.47 -26.88 -10.42
C ALA A 231 -5.48 -26.07 -11.23
N TRP A 232 -6.77 -26.44 -11.18
CA TRP A 232 -7.85 -25.69 -11.81
C TRP A 232 -7.98 -24.27 -11.25
N ASN A 233 -7.94 -24.12 -9.92
CA ASN A 233 -8.06 -22.79 -9.32
C ASN A 233 -6.86 -21.90 -9.65
N ARG A 234 -5.65 -22.47 -9.83
CA ARG A 234 -4.46 -21.70 -10.24
C ARG A 234 -4.62 -21.01 -11.60
N PHE A 235 -5.47 -21.51 -12.48
CA PHE A 235 -5.73 -20.90 -13.79
C PHE A 235 -6.41 -19.54 -13.72
N PHE A 236 -7.09 -19.22 -12.61
CA PHE A 236 -7.77 -17.93 -12.43
C PHE A 236 -6.86 -16.83 -11.85
N PHE A 237 -5.56 -17.11 -11.72
CA PHE A 237 -4.55 -16.15 -11.32
C PHE A 237 -3.63 -15.86 -12.49
N TRP A 238 -3.34 -14.58 -12.69
CA TRP A 238 -2.52 -14.10 -13.79
C TRP A 238 -1.02 -14.27 -13.57
N LYS A 239 -0.63 -14.60 -12.35
CA LYS A 239 0.70 -15.07 -12.02
C LYS A 239 0.62 -16.10 -10.91
N ARG A 240 1.76 -16.76 -10.68
CA ARG A 240 1.90 -17.71 -9.59
C ARG A 240 1.63 -17.05 -8.24
N VAL A 241 0.77 -17.69 -7.46
CA VAL A 241 0.44 -17.31 -6.07
C VAL A 241 1.18 -18.20 -5.09
N THR A 242 1.46 -17.66 -3.90
CA THR A 242 2.12 -18.38 -2.82
C THR A 242 1.19 -19.46 -2.25
N ASP A 243 1.65 -20.70 -2.12
CA ASP A 243 0.84 -21.82 -1.61
C ASP A 243 0.73 -21.82 -0.08
N LYS A 244 1.68 -21.21 0.63
CA LYS A 244 1.77 -21.22 2.10
C LYS A 244 2.14 -19.86 2.64
N ILE A 245 1.41 -19.42 3.64
CA ILE A 245 1.72 -18.22 4.41
C ILE A 245 2.12 -18.69 5.81
N PRO A 246 3.36 -18.47 6.28
CA PRO A 246 3.87 -19.02 7.54
C PRO A 246 3.35 -18.24 8.76
N LEU A 247 2.04 -18.05 8.87
CA LEU A 247 1.36 -17.31 9.93
C LEU A 247 0.19 -18.13 10.50
N ASN A 248 -0.17 -17.87 11.75
CA ASN A 248 -1.32 -18.53 12.38
C ASN A 248 -2.64 -17.91 11.91
N SER A 249 -3.72 -18.69 11.92
CA SER A 249 -5.06 -18.20 11.51
C SER A 249 -5.53 -16.98 12.30
N SER A 250 -5.09 -16.81 13.55
CA SER A 250 -5.37 -15.64 14.39
C SER A 250 -4.75 -14.33 13.87
N GLN A 251 -3.82 -14.41 12.91
CA GLN A 251 -3.14 -13.26 12.31
C GLN A 251 -3.79 -12.80 11.00
N PHE A 252 -4.74 -13.56 10.46
CA PHE A 252 -5.41 -13.22 9.21
C PHE A 252 -6.61 -12.31 9.44
N ARG A 253 -6.76 -11.31 8.58
CA ARG A 253 -7.94 -10.45 8.51
C ARG A 253 -8.39 -10.32 7.07
N VAL A 254 -9.69 -10.18 6.85
CA VAL A 254 -10.25 -9.73 5.57
C VAL A 254 -10.52 -8.23 5.68
N LEU A 255 -9.96 -7.45 4.76
CA LEU A 255 -10.26 -6.02 4.67
C LEU A 255 -11.76 -5.83 4.45
N ASN A 256 -12.38 -4.88 5.17
CA ASN A 256 -13.77 -4.52 4.90
C ASN A 256 -13.87 -3.87 3.50
N PRO A 257 -14.58 -4.45 2.52
CA PRO A 257 -14.64 -3.92 1.15
C PRO A 257 -15.36 -2.58 1.09
N LEU A 258 -16.11 -2.20 2.13
CA LEU A 258 -16.67 -0.85 2.24
C LEU A 258 -15.59 0.22 2.33
N ILE A 259 -14.39 -0.08 2.83
CA ILE A 259 -13.23 0.83 2.79
C ILE A 259 -12.79 1.07 1.34
N ILE A 260 -12.79 0.01 0.51
CA ILE A 260 -12.45 0.10 -0.92
C ILE A 260 -13.53 0.90 -1.64
N LYS A 261 -14.81 0.62 -1.37
CA LYS A 261 -15.94 1.35 -1.93
C LYS A 261 -15.92 2.83 -1.55
N GLU A 262 -15.65 3.14 -0.28
CA GLU A 262 -15.53 4.52 0.22
C GLU A 262 -14.39 5.26 -0.49
N THR A 263 -13.20 4.63 -0.53
CA THR A 263 -12.03 5.15 -1.24
C THR A 263 -12.36 5.43 -2.71
N ALA A 264 -12.94 4.46 -3.41
CA ALA A 264 -13.18 4.50 -4.84
C ALA A 264 -14.31 5.45 -5.24
N ILE A 265 -15.51 5.20 -4.72
CA ILE A 265 -16.76 5.78 -5.22
C ILE A 265 -17.06 7.09 -4.52
N ASP A 266 -16.90 7.14 -3.19
CA ASP A 266 -17.32 8.30 -2.41
C ASP A 266 -16.24 9.39 -2.40
N ILE A 267 -14.99 8.99 -2.13
CA ILE A 267 -13.85 9.90 -1.96
C ILE A 267 -13.21 10.26 -3.32
N LEU A 268 -12.80 9.27 -4.12
CA LEU A 268 -12.17 9.51 -5.44
C LEU A 268 -13.19 9.83 -6.55
N GLY A 269 -14.47 9.54 -6.35
CA GLY A 269 -15.52 9.81 -7.34
C GLY A 269 -15.40 8.95 -8.59
N PHE A 270 -14.88 7.73 -8.47
CA PHE A 270 -14.87 6.77 -9.58
C PHE A 270 -16.28 6.31 -9.95
N PRO A 271 -16.51 5.91 -11.21
CA PRO A 271 -17.82 5.41 -11.63
C PRO A 271 -18.17 4.14 -10.87
N LYS A 272 -19.45 4.02 -10.49
CA LYS A 272 -19.99 2.81 -9.87
C LYS A 272 -19.75 1.60 -10.79
N PRO A 273 -19.51 0.40 -10.25
CA PRO A 273 -19.32 -0.80 -11.05
C PRO A 273 -20.53 -1.05 -11.96
N GLN A 274 -20.28 -1.18 -13.26
CA GLN A 274 -21.31 -1.51 -14.24
C GLN A 274 -20.96 -2.78 -15.01
N LYS A 275 -21.96 -3.58 -15.38
CA LYS A 275 -21.76 -4.72 -16.28
C LYS A 275 -21.49 -4.20 -17.69
N ARG A 276 -20.22 -4.05 -18.06
CA ARG A 276 -19.81 -3.65 -19.42
C ARG A 276 -19.70 -4.85 -20.36
N TRP A 277 -20.02 -4.63 -21.63
CA TRP A 277 -19.87 -5.65 -22.68
C TRP A 277 -18.43 -5.79 -23.18
N LEU A 278 -17.65 -4.70 -23.20
CA LEU A 278 -16.24 -4.65 -23.57
C LEU A 278 -15.49 -3.64 -22.68
N GLY A 279 -14.23 -3.91 -22.36
CA GLY A 279 -13.36 -3.01 -21.58
C GLY A 279 -13.50 -3.12 -20.06
N TRP A 280 -12.67 -2.36 -19.34
CA TRP A 280 -12.59 -2.34 -17.88
C TRP A 280 -13.01 -0.99 -17.32
N ASP A 281 -13.64 -0.99 -16.15
CA ASP A 281 -13.86 0.25 -15.41
C ASP A 281 -12.55 0.64 -14.69
N LYS A 282 -12.05 1.85 -14.91
CA LYS A 282 -10.99 2.45 -14.09
C LYS A 282 -11.56 2.91 -12.73
N ASN A 283 -12.08 1.98 -11.95
CA ASN A 283 -12.81 2.27 -10.73
C ASN A 283 -12.27 1.58 -9.49
N VAL A 284 -11.22 0.77 -9.61
CA VAL A 284 -10.57 0.14 -8.47
C VAL A 284 -9.37 1.00 -8.08
N PRO A 285 -9.31 1.53 -6.84
CA PRO A 285 -8.15 2.26 -6.36
C PRO A 285 -6.97 1.31 -6.15
N THR A 286 -5.76 1.84 -6.17
CA THR A 286 -4.58 1.06 -5.79
C THR A 286 -4.71 0.58 -4.33
N ILE A 287 -4.06 -0.54 -4.02
CA ILE A 287 -3.90 -1.01 -2.64
C ILE A 287 -3.21 0.05 -1.78
N GLY A 288 -2.31 0.86 -2.36
CA GLY A 288 -1.69 2.00 -1.67
C GLY A 288 -2.70 3.03 -1.22
N MET A 289 -3.53 3.53 -2.13
CA MET A 289 -4.56 4.52 -1.77
C MET A 289 -5.58 3.95 -0.76
N THR A 290 -5.98 2.69 -0.93
CA THR A 290 -6.85 1.99 0.01
C THR A 290 -6.20 1.87 1.40
N ALA A 291 -4.90 1.60 1.47
CA ALA A 291 -4.16 1.50 2.73
C ALA A 291 -4.09 2.85 3.46
N VAL A 292 -3.98 3.96 2.72
CA VAL A 292 -4.02 5.31 3.30
C VAL A 292 -5.37 5.55 3.97
N ILE A 293 -6.48 5.25 3.30
CA ILE A 293 -7.82 5.40 3.89
C ILE A 293 -8.04 4.42 5.05
N LEU A 294 -7.58 3.17 4.94
CA LEU A 294 -7.58 2.22 6.06
C LEU A 294 -6.84 2.78 7.29
N ALA A 295 -5.68 3.41 7.09
CA ALA A 295 -4.89 3.98 8.17
C ALA A 295 -5.65 5.10 8.91
N THR A 296 -6.46 5.91 8.23
CA THR A 296 -7.26 6.96 8.90
C THR A 296 -8.40 6.40 9.74
N HIS A 297 -8.89 5.19 9.41
CA HIS A 297 -9.85 4.46 10.24
C HIS A 297 -9.20 3.81 11.47
N LEU A 298 -7.95 3.33 11.33
CA LEU A 298 -7.23 2.61 12.39
C LEU A 298 -6.51 3.52 13.39
N CYS A 299 -6.11 4.72 12.97
CA CYS A 299 -5.06 5.49 13.62
C CYS A 299 -5.43 6.94 13.90
N ASP A 300 -4.74 7.52 14.87
CA ASP A 300 -4.95 8.90 15.28
C ASP A 300 -4.07 9.86 14.46
N GLU A 301 -2.83 9.46 14.17
CA GLU A 301 -1.90 10.16 13.29
C GLU A 301 -1.45 9.24 12.16
N VAL A 302 -1.52 9.72 10.91
CA VAL A 302 -1.19 8.94 9.71
C VAL A 302 -0.03 9.57 8.95
N ASN A 303 0.96 8.76 8.61
CA ASN A 303 2.17 9.18 7.93
C ASN A 303 2.40 8.27 6.73
N LEU A 304 3.06 8.81 5.70
CA LEU A 304 3.30 8.14 4.44
C LEU A 304 4.79 8.19 4.11
N ALA A 305 5.32 7.15 3.49
CA ALA A 305 6.62 7.19 2.85
C ALA A 305 6.60 6.29 1.60
N GLY A 306 7.31 6.67 0.54
CA GLY A 306 7.34 5.89 -0.71
C GLY A 306 6.12 6.07 -1.59
N PHE A 307 5.49 7.25 -1.54
CA PHE A 307 4.35 7.65 -2.37
C PHE A 307 4.71 8.84 -3.27
N GLY A 308 3.81 9.17 -4.21
CA GLY A 308 3.84 10.43 -4.95
C GLY A 308 4.33 10.36 -6.40
N TYR A 309 4.81 9.18 -6.84
CA TYR A 309 5.19 8.78 -8.21
C TYR A 309 5.25 9.93 -9.23
N ASP A 310 6.47 10.32 -9.61
CA ASP A 310 6.67 11.42 -10.55
C ASP A 310 6.59 10.95 -12.00
N LEU A 311 5.37 10.93 -12.54
CA LEU A 311 5.10 10.54 -13.93
C LEU A 311 5.80 11.44 -14.98
N SER A 312 6.35 12.59 -14.59
CA SER A 312 7.17 13.43 -15.49
C SER A 312 8.59 12.88 -15.70
N GLN A 313 9.01 11.92 -14.87
CA GLN A 313 10.32 11.27 -14.90
C GLN A 313 10.16 9.78 -15.29
N PRO A 314 9.89 9.45 -16.56
CA PRO A 314 9.54 8.09 -17.00
C PRO A 314 10.63 7.05 -16.72
N ASP A 315 11.90 7.47 -16.72
CA ASP A 315 13.08 6.61 -16.51
C ASP A 315 13.50 6.50 -15.04
N ALA A 316 12.83 7.22 -14.14
CA ALA A 316 13.09 7.12 -12.71
C ALA A 316 12.67 5.73 -12.19
N SER A 317 13.36 5.27 -11.14
CA SER A 317 13.04 4.00 -10.49
C SER A 317 11.62 4.05 -9.91
N LEU A 318 10.77 3.12 -10.35
CA LEU A 318 9.41 2.98 -9.86
C LEU A 318 9.41 2.46 -8.43
N HIS A 319 10.18 1.39 -8.18
CA HIS A 319 10.28 0.77 -6.87
C HIS A 319 11.67 0.95 -6.24
N TYR A 320 11.73 0.85 -4.91
CA TYR A 320 13.01 0.89 -4.19
C TYR A 320 13.81 -0.42 -4.28
N TYR A 321 13.20 -1.49 -4.79
CA TYR A 321 13.73 -2.86 -4.71
C TYR A 321 13.88 -3.58 -6.05
N ASP A 322 13.40 -3.00 -7.15
CA ASP A 322 13.54 -3.57 -8.49
C ASP A 322 13.97 -2.51 -9.50
N ASN A 323 14.22 -2.95 -10.73
CA ASN A 323 14.69 -2.10 -11.81
C ASN A 323 13.53 -1.69 -12.75
N ARG A 324 12.28 -1.60 -12.25
CA ARG A 324 11.15 -1.13 -13.06
C ARG A 324 11.12 0.39 -13.12
N CYS A 325 10.74 0.92 -14.28
CA CYS A 325 10.76 2.37 -14.50
C CYS A 325 9.37 2.94 -14.27
N MET A 326 9.32 4.23 -13.94
CA MET A 326 8.07 4.95 -13.70
C MET A 326 7.08 4.79 -14.87
N ASN A 327 7.58 4.73 -16.10
CA ASN A 327 6.76 4.53 -17.30
C ASN A 327 5.92 3.23 -17.26
N SER A 328 6.36 2.19 -16.56
CA SER A 328 5.58 0.94 -16.39
C SER A 328 4.24 1.16 -15.67
N MET A 329 4.02 2.32 -15.03
CA MET A 329 2.72 2.68 -14.48
C MET A 329 1.67 2.96 -15.57
N ASN A 330 2.09 3.39 -16.77
CA ASN A 330 1.18 3.65 -17.89
C ASN A 330 0.52 2.37 -18.43
N ASP A 331 1.14 1.20 -18.15
CA ASP A 331 0.65 -0.11 -18.56
C ASP A 331 -0.45 -0.68 -17.65
N GLN A 332 -0.88 0.06 -16.62
CA GLN A 332 -1.90 -0.39 -15.65
C GLN A 332 -3.30 0.15 -16.02
N PRO A 333 -4.15 -0.62 -16.73
CA PRO A 333 -5.39 -0.10 -17.28
C PRO A 333 -6.50 0.08 -16.25
N MET A 334 -6.34 -0.43 -15.03
CA MET A 334 -7.41 -0.50 -14.01
C MET A 334 -7.42 0.70 -13.05
N HIS A 335 -6.30 1.40 -12.91
CA HIS A 335 -6.10 2.44 -11.90
C HIS A 335 -6.03 3.84 -12.53
N ASP A 336 -6.59 4.83 -11.83
CA ASP A 336 -6.42 6.26 -12.16
C ASP A 336 -5.44 6.88 -11.17
N VAL A 337 -4.15 6.59 -11.40
CA VAL A 337 -3.04 7.04 -10.55
C VAL A 337 -2.93 8.57 -10.48
N THR A 338 -3.44 9.27 -11.49
CA THR A 338 -3.50 10.74 -11.52
C THR A 338 -4.50 11.27 -10.50
N LYS A 339 -5.72 10.71 -10.45
CA LYS A 339 -6.70 11.09 -9.43
C LYS A 339 -6.24 10.70 -8.02
N GLU A 340 -5.62 9.53 -7.86
CA GLU A 340 -5.04 9.14 -6.57
C GLU A 340 -3.93 10.09 -6.12
N LYS A 341 -3.02 10.48 -7.02
CA LYS A 341 -1.97 11.48 -6.73
C LYS A 341 -2.56 12.82 -6.32
N LYS A 342 -3.62 13.28 -6.99
CA LYS A 342 -4.35 14.51 -6.61
C LYS A 342 -4.96 14.38 -5.21
N MET A 343 -5.57 13.25 -4.90
CA MET A 343 -6.14 12.97 -3.58
C MET A 343 -5.07 12.99 -2.48
N LEU A 344 -3.94 12.30 -2.68
CA LEU A 344 -2.82 12.29 -1.74
C LEU A 344 -2.29 13.70 -1.47
N ARG A 345 -2.16 14.53 -2.52
CA ARG A 345 -1.78 15.95 -2.37
C ARG A 345 -2.78 16.73 -1.51
N THR A 346 -4.08 16.52 -1.70
CA THR A 346 -5.12 17.13 -0.85
C THR A 346 -4.94 16.70 0.60
N LEU A 347 -4.76 15.41 0.89
CA LEU A 347 -4.60 14.92 2.26
C LEU A 347 -3.37 15.50 2.95
N VAL A 348 -2.26 15.64 2.23
CA VAL A 348 -1.03 16.26 2.77
C VAL A 348 -1.22 17.77 2.98
N LYS A 349 -1.80 18.47 2.00
CA LYS A 349 -2.04 19.92 2.07
C LYS A 349 -2.96 20.29 3.24
N GLU A 350 -4.02 19.52 3.47
CA GLU A 350 -4.96 19.72 4.58
C GLU A 350 -4.41 19.20 5.93
N GLY A 351 -3.19 18.64 5.95
CA GLY A 351 -2.55 18.15 7.17
C GLY A 351 -3.17 16.89 7.76
N VAL A 352 -3.99 16.17 7.00
CA VAL A 352 -4.60 14.89 7.41
C VAL A 352 -3.53 13.81 7.54
N VAL A 353 -2.57 13.79 6.62
CA VAL A 353 -1.44 12.88 6.58
C VAL A 353 -0.14 13.63 6.37
N ARG A 354 0.99 13.07 6.82
CA ARG A 354 2.32 13.65 6.58
C ARG A 354 3.15 12.77 5.66
N ASP A 355 3.80 13.36 4.66
CA ASP A 355 4.73 12.66 3.77
C ASP A 355 6.17 12.80 4.28
N LEU A 356 6.74 11.69 4.76
CA LEU A 356 8.10 11.66 5.30
C LEU A 356 9.18 11.47 4.23
N SER A 357 8.78 11.11 3.01
CA SER A 357 9.70 10.87 1.88
C SER A 357 9.77 12.03 0.88
N GLY A 358 8.78 12.93 0.94
CA GLY A 358 8.70 14.14 0.13
C GLY A 358 8.28 13.91 -1.33
N GLY A 359 7.73 12.75 -1.67
CA GLY A 359 7.30 12.43 -3.04
C GLY A 359 5.94 13.00 -3.43
N ILE A 360 5.07 13.25 -2.45
CA ILE A 360 3.78 13.95 -2.65
C ILE A 360 4.00 15.46 -2.48
N HIS A 361 4.62 15.85 -1.36
CA HIS A 361 5.01 17.22 -1.03
C HIS A 361 6.18 17.18 -0.06
N CYS A 362 7.30 17.83 -0.41
CA CYS A 362 8.51 17.80 0.38
C CYS A 362 8.56 18.94 1.42
N ALA A 363 8.05 18.66 2.62
CA ALA A 363 8.03 19.61 3.74
C ALA A 363 9.43 19.95 4.31
N PHE A 364 10.47 19.25 3.86
CA PHE A 364 11.86 19.39 4.30
C PHE A 364 12.80 19.74 3.14
N CYS A 365 12.26 20.08 1.96
CA CYS A 365 13.04 20.61 0.85
C CYS A 365 13.13 22.14 0.96
N ASP A 366 14.23 22.74 0.49
CA ASP A 366 14.33 24.21 0.44
C ASP A 366 13.27 24.77 -0.51
N THR A 367 12.65 25.89 -0.11
CA THR A 367 11.65 26.62 -0.91
C THR A 367 12.22 27.26 -2.19
N GLN A 368 13.50 27.07 -2.52
CA GLN A 368 14.16 27.74 -3.63
C GLN A 368 14.12 27.03 -4.99
N HIS A 369 13.55 25.83 -5.10
CA HIS A 369 13.57 25.07 -6.37
C HIS A 369 12.23 24.50 -6.87
N TYR A 370 11.10 24.94 -6.32
CA TYR A 370 9.78 24.60 -6.87
C TYR A 370 9.03 25.88 -7.25
N THR A 371 9.42 26.48 -8.37
CA THR A 371 8.59 27.45 -9.09
C THR A 371 7.69 26.69 -10.08
N GLU A 372 6.39 26.81 -9.81
CA GLU A 372 5.19 26.60 -10.66
C GLU A 372 4.91 25.22 -11.30
#